data_AF-A0AAU1K323-F1
#
_entry.id   AF-A0AAU1K323-F1
#
_cell.length_a   1.000
_cell.length_b   1.000
_cell.length_c   1.000
_cell.angle_alpha   90.00
_cell.angle_beta   90.00
_cell.angle_gamma   90.00
#
_symmetry.space_group_name_H-M   'P 1'
#
loop_
_entity.id
_entity.type
_entity.pdbx_description
1 polymer ?
#
loop_
_entity_poly.entity_id
_entity_poly.type
_entity_poly.pdbx_seq_one_letter_code
_entity_poly.pdbx_strand_id
1 'polypeptide(L)' 'MTTPEDPTNEPTAEQKPLLKVIDHNATPEEVAAIVAVFAALGSAEPPKKKPRSLWATPQLRTPLHPGPGAWRASALPN' A
#
# COMPACT_ATOMS: atom_id res chain seq x y z
N MET A 1 45.92 -37.54 15.07
CA MET A 1 45.68 -36.99 13.72
C MET A 1 44.35 -37.57 13.27
N THR A 2 43.25 -36.96 13.73
CA THR A 2 41.88 -37.36 13.38
C THR A 2 41.02 -36.09 13.40
N THR A 3 40.31 -35.90 12.29
CA THR A 3 39.60 -34.72 11.77
C THR A 3 38.61 -34.06 12.74
N PRO A 4 38.46 -32.71 12.77
CA PRO A 4 37.27 -32.09 13.34
C PRO A 4 36.12 -32.25 12.33
N GLU A 5 35.09 -32.95 12.78
CA GLU A 5 33.77 -33.02 12.14
C GLU A 5 33.21 -31.60 12.02
N ASP A 6 32.75 -31.23 10.82
CA ASP A 6 32.16 -29.93 10.51
C ASP A 6 30.63 -30.07 10.59
N PRO A 7 29.96 -29.62 11.68
CA PRO A 7 28.54 -29.92 11.87
C PRO A 7 27.70 -28.73 11.43
N THR A 8 27.72 -28.36 10.14
CA THR A 8 26.68 -27.46 9.59
C THR A 8 26.50 -27.71 8.09
N ASN A 9 25.95 -28.88 7.74
CA ASN A 9 25.21 -29.01 6.49
C ASN A 9 23.82 -29.56 6.82
N GLU A 10 22.98 -28.69 7.37
CA GLU A 10 21.56 -28.99 7.49
C GLU A 10 20.97 -29.07 6.08
N PRO A 11 20.22 -30.14 5.74
CA PRO A 11 19.51 -30.18 4.48
C PRO A 11 18.42 -29.11 4.52
N THR A 12 18.62 -28.03 3.77
CA THR A 12 17.59 -27.03 3.45
C THR A 12 16.30 -27.77 3.10
N ALA A 13 15.30 -27.67 3.97
CA ALA A 13 13.96 -28.19 3.71
C ALA A 13 13.55 -27.80 2.28
N GLU A 14 13.23 -28.79 1.45
CA GLU A 14 12.94 -28.62 0.02
C GLU A 14 11.76 -27.67 -0.18
N GLN A 15 12.05 -26.37 -0.25
CA GLN A 15 11.05 -25.34 -0.49
C GLN A 15 10.67 -25.42 -1.96
N LYS A 16 9.44 -25.87 -2.21
CA LYS A 16 8.89 -25.93 -3.56
C LYS A 16 9.00 -24.54 -4.21
N PRO A 17 9.57 -24.42 -5.41
CA PRO A 17 9.79 -23.12 -6.03
C PRO A 17 8.47 -22.41 -6.31
N LEU A 18 8.42 -21.10 -6.00
CA LEU A 18 7.24 -20.25 -6.22
C LEU A 18 6.94 -20.05 -7.71
N LEU A 19 7.98 -20.03 -8.55
CA LEU A 19 7.89 -19.94 -10.00
C LEU A 19 8.80 -21.00 -10.62
N LYS A 20 8.27 -21.77 -11.58
CA LYS A 20 9.00 -22.82 -12.29
C LYS A 20 8.89 -22.59 -13.80
N VAL A 21 10.04 -22.53 -14.47
CA VAL A 21 10.11 -22.51 -15.95
C VAL A 21 10.04 -23.96 -16.44
N ILE A 22 9.05 -24.26 -17.29
CA ILE A 22 8.79 -25.64 -17.77
C ILE A 22 9.35 -25.84 -19.18
N ASP A 23 9.30 -24.80 -20.02
CA ASP A 23 9.82 -24.84 -21.39
C ASP A 23 11.27 -24.34 -21.44
N HIS A 24 12.13 -25.11 -22.11
CA HIS A 24 13.55 -24.77 -22.29
C HIS A 24 13.79 -23.78 -23.43
N ASN A 25 12.80 -23.53 -24.29
CA ASN A 25 12.92 -22.62 -25.42
C ASN A 25 12.57 -21.17 -25.07
N ALA A 26 12.11 -20.89 -23.85
CA ALA A 26 11.82 -19.53 -23.42
C ALA A 26 13.09 -18.68 -23.48
N THR A 27 13.02 -17.58 -24.22
CA THR A 27 14.14 -16.66 -24.36
C THR A 27 14.39 -15.92 -23.03
N PRO A 28 15.63 -15.46 -22.76
CA PRO A 28 15.93 -14.67 -21.57
C PRO A 28 15.02 -13.45 -21.41
N GLU A 29 14.66 -12.81 -22.51
CA GLU A 29 13.79 -11.65 -22.57
C GLU A 29 12.35 -11.98 -22.15
N GLU A 30 11.82 -13.12 -22.59
CA GLU A 30 10.47 -13.58 -22.20
C GLU A 30 10.40 -13.91 -20.71
N VAL A 31 11.42 -14.57 -20.17
CA VAL A 31 11.50 -14.85 -18.73
C VAL A 31 11.57 -13.54 -17.95
N ALA A 32 12.39 -12.58 -18.39
CA ALA A 32 12.48 -11.26 -17.75
C ALA A 32 11.14 -10.50 -17.77
N ALA A 33 10.41 -10.54 -18.89
CA ALA A 33 9.10 -9.90 -19.00
C ALA A 33 8.09 -10.48 -18.00
N ILE A 34 8.02 -11.80 -17.86
CA ILE A 34 7.13 -12.46 -16.90
C ILE A 34 7.52 -12.11 -15.46
N VAL A 35 8.82 -12.15 -15.14
CA VAL A 35 9.33 -11.78 -13.81
C VAL A 35 9.01 -10.31 -13.48
N ALA A 36 9.17 -9.40 -14.44
CA ALA A 36 8.88 -7.98 -14.26
C ALA A 36 7.40 -7.74 -13.95
N VAL A 37 6.48 -8.44 -14.61
CA VAL A 37 5.04 -8.35 -14.32
C VAL A 37 4.73 -8.81 -12.90
N PHE A 38 5.25 -9.95 -12.47
CA PHE A 38 5.03 -10.44 -11.11
C PHE A 38 5.65 -9.52 -10.04
N ALA A 39 6.84 -8.97 -10.30
CA ALA A 39 7.46 -7.99 -9.42
C ALA A 39 6.61 -6.70 -9.31
N ALA A 40 6.05 -6.23 -10.42
CA ALA A 40 5.20 -5.04 -10.44
C ALA A 40 3.88 -5.24 -9.66
N LEU A 41 3.28 -6.43 -9.71
CA LEU A 41 2.07 -6.75 -8.94
C LEU A 41 2.30 -6.65 -7.42
N GLY A 42 3.50 -7.01 -6.94
CA GLY A 42 3.87 -6.94 -5.52
C GLY A 42 4.40 -5.59 -5.06
N SER A 43 4.79 -4.70 -5.99
CA SER A 43 5.46 -3.44 -5.69
C SER A 43 4.51 -2.25 -5.55
N ALA A 44 3.21 -2.47 -5.32
CA ALA A 44 2.28 -1.38 -5.08
C ALA A 44 2.60 -0.69 -3.75
N GLU A 45 3.19 0.51 -3.82
CA GLU A 45 3.38 1.37 -2.66
C GLU A 45 2.01 1.66 -2.02
N PRO A 46 1.88 1.57 -0.68
CA PRO A 46 0.62 1.84 -0.01
C PRO A 46 0.05 3.19 -0.47
N PRO A 47 -1.24 3.24 -0.82
CA PRO A 47 -1.83 4.48 -1.32
C PRO A 47 -1.67 5.57 -0.25
N LYS A 48 -1.12 6.72 -0.66
CA LYS A 48 -1.04 7.90 0.21
C LYS A 48 -2.44 8.20 0.75
N LYS A 49 -2.55 8.44 2.06
CA LYS A 49 -3.81 8.82 2.70
C LYS A 49 -4.36 10.06 1.99
N LYS A 50 -5.47 9.90 1.29
CA LYS A 50 -6.18 11.03 0.67
C LYS A 50 -6.74 11.90 1.80
N PRO A 51 -6.66 13.24 1.70
CA PRO A 51 -7.36 14.10 2.64
C PRO A 51 -8.87 13.77 2.61
N ARG A 52 -9.54 13.80 3.76
CA ARG A 52 -10.99 13.58 3.82
C ARG A 52 -11.67 14.67 3.00
N SER A 53 -12.65 14.28 2.19
CA SER A 53 -13.47 15.24 1.46
C SER A 53 -14.21 16.14 2.46
N LEU A 54 -14.14 17.46 2.25
CA LEU A 54 -14.93 18.42 3.02
C LEU A 54 -16.44 18.19 2.83
N TRP A 55 -16.85 17.59 1.70
CA TRP A 55 -18.24 17.19 1.45
C TRP A 55 -18.66 15.97 2.26
N ALA A 56 -17.70 15.15 2.70
CA ALA A 56 -17.95 13.98 3.55
C ALA A 56 -17.83 14.31 5.05
N THR A 57 -17.50 15.55 5.41
CA THR A 57 -17.46 16.02 6.79
C THR A 57 -18.71 16.86 7.09
N PRO A 58 -19.58 16.46 8.02
CA PRO A 58 -20.74 17.26 8.38
C PRO A 58 -20.29 18.57 9.07
N GLN A 59 -20.32 19.68 8.35
CA GLN A 59 -20.21 21.01 8.94
C GLN A 59 -21.61 21.49 9.32
N LEU A 60 -21.99 21.25 10.58
CA LEU A 60 -23.24 21.78 11.10
C LEU A 60 -23.09 23.28 11.35
N ARG A 61 -24.00 24.08 10.77
CA ARG A 61 -24.14 25.49 11.15
C ARG A 61 -24.56 25.60 12.62
N THR A 62 -24.02 26.58 13.33
CA THR A 62 -24.57 26.99 14.62
C THR A 62 -26.00 27.50 14.41
N PRO A 63 -26.97 27.14 15.28
CA PRO A 63 -28.32 27.71 15.23
C PRO A 63 -28.27 29.23 15.34
N LEU A 64 -29.06 29.92 14.51
CA LEU A 64 -29.24 31.37 14.63
C LEU A 64 -30.43 31.65 15.57
N HIS A 65 -30.21 32.48 16.57
CA HIS A 65 -31.25 32.87 17.53
C HIS A 65 -31.91 34.19 17.10
N PRO A 66 -33.25 34.26 17.01
CA PRO A 66 -33.95 35.52 16.75
C PRO A 66 -33.87 36.44 17.97
N GLY A 67 -33.67 37.74 17.73
CA GLY A 67 -33.65 38.74 18.80
C GLY A 67 -33.47 40.16 18.28
N PRO A 68 -33.68 41.19 19.14
CA PRO A 68 -33.42 42.58 18.77
C PRO A 68 -31.97 42.75 18.27
N GLY A 69 -31.81 43.35 17.10
CA GLY A 69 -30.48 43.56 16.49
C GLY A 69 -29.87 42.36 15.77
N ALA A 70 -30.45 41.15 15.85
CA ALA A 70 -29.91 39.94 15.23
C ALA A 70 -29.73 40.06 13.70
N TRP A 71 -30.64 40.79 13.04
CA TRP A 71 -30.56 41.05 11.59
C TRP A 71 -29.42 42.00 11.20
N ARG A 72 -29.03 42.94 12.07
CA ARG A 72 -27.86 43.80 11.84
C ARG A 72 -26.57 43.01 12.07
N ALA A 73 -26.53 42.21 13.14
CA ALA A 73 -25.39 41.38 13.49
C ALA A 73 -25.09 40.26 12.47
N SER A 74 -26.03 39.90 11.60
CA SER A 74 -25.78 38.89 10.56
C SER A 74 -24.91 39.38 9.40
N ALA A 75 -24.76 40.70 9.22
CA ALA A 75 -24.07 41.29 8.08
C ALA A 75 -23.01 42.35 8.46
N LEU A 76 -22.89 42.69 9.74
CA LEU A 76 -21.98 43.72 10.24
C LEU A 76 -21.08 43.14 11.35
N PRO A 77 -19.78 43.49 11.41
CA PRO A 77 -18.93 43.16 12.55
C PRO A 77 -19.41 43.87 13.82
N ASN A 78 -19.25 43.23 14.97
CA ASN A 78 -19.44 43.88 16.27
C ASN A 78 -18.24 44.77 16.62
#